data_AF-A0A9X3GTC6-F1
#
_entry.id   AF-A0A9X3GTC6-F1
#
_cell.length_a   1.000
_cell.length_b   1.000
_cell.length_c   1.000
_cell.angle_alpha   90.00
_cell.angle_beta   90.00
_cell.angle_gamma   90.00
#
_symmetry.space_group_name_H-M   'P 1'
#
loop_
_entity.id
_entity.type
_entity.pdbx_description
1 polymer ?
#
loop_
_entity_poly.entity_id
_entity_poly.type
_entity_poly.pdbx_seq_one_letter_code
_entity_poly.pdbx_strand_id
1 'polypeptide(L)'
;MRSKIVAATAACLFGLASSPAFAVGADAPPAKDDPRDKVVCKTKPQTGSRLRAKTCHTVGQWETIAEEMRRTAQEMNGPAIEIRRN
;
A
#
# COMPACT_ATOMS: atom_id res chain seq x y z
N MET A 1 -43.52 -0.15 29.76
CA MET A 1 -42.62 0.34 30.84
C MET A 1 -41.49 1.11 30.15
N ARG A 2 -41.63 2.43 29.99
CA ARG A 2 -41.24 3.51 30.93
C ARG A 2 -39.72 3.64 31.15
N SER A 3 -39.14 4.54 30.33
CA SER A 3 -38.19 5.59 30.71
C SER A 3 -36.75 5.13 31.07
N LYS A 4 -35.69 5.89 30.82
CA LYS A 4 -35.55 7.35 30.93
C LYS A 4 -34.44 7.86 29.99
N ILE A 5 -34.81 8.81 29.13
CA ILE A 5 -33.92 9.86 28.66
C ILE A 5 -33.63 10.74 29.88
N VAL A 6 -32.36 10.92 30.24
CA VAL A 6 -31.88 11.87 31.24
C VAL A 6 -30.80 12.68 30.51
N ALA A 7 -31.19 13.81 29.94
CA ALA A 7 -31.15 15.14 30.54
C ALA A 7 -29.71 15.65 30.72
N ALA A 8 -29.41 16.66 29.93
CA ALA A 8 -28.18 17.42 29.90
C ALA A 8 -27.85 18.05 31.25
N THR A 9 -26.57 17.94 31.65
CA THR A 9 -25.93 18.87 32.58
C THR A 9 -24.78 19.53 31.84
N ALA A 10 -25.03 20.76 31.40
CA ALA A 10 -23.99 21.71 31.07
C ALA A 10 -23.25 22.07 32.36
N ALA A 11 -21.97 21.70 32.45
CA ALA A 11 -21.03 22.26 33.40
C ALA A 11 -19.76 22.61 32.62
N CYS A 12 -19.61 23.91 32.36
CA CYS A 12 -18.39 24.51 31.85
C CYS A 12 -17.22 24.17 32.79
N LEU A 13 -16.27 23.38 32.30
CA LEU A 13 -14.87 23.46 32.70
C LEU A 13 -14.08 23.88 31.47
N PHE A 14 -14.24 25.16 31.11
CA PHE A 14 -13.25 25.92 30.38
C PHE A 14 -12.06 26.11 31.34
N GLY A 15 -11.01 25.30 31.20
CA GLY A 15 -9.85 25.39 32.07
C GLY A 15 -8.76 24.42 31.66
N LEU A 16 -7.67 24.99 31.14
CA LEU A 16 -6.47 24.33 30.60
C LEU A 16 -6.61 23.73 29.21
N ALA A 17 -6.75 24.63 28.22
CA ALA A 17 -6.06 24.44 26.95
C ALA A 17 -4.54 24.41 27.23
N SER A 18 -4.03 23.24 27.63
CA SER A 18 -2.60 22.94 27.54
C SER A 18 -2.31 22.80 26.05
N SER A 19 -1.99 23.92 25.39
CA SER A 19 -1.49 23.89 24.03
C SER A 19 -0.18 23.11 24.04
N PRO A 20 -0.06 21.95 23.40
CA PRO A 20 1.25 21.39 23.14
C PRO A 20 1.95 22.41 22.25
N ALA A 21 2.95 23.09 22.81
CA ALA A 21 3.93 23.80 22.01
C ALA A 21 4.60 22.73 21.14
N PHE A 22 4.12 22.58 19.90
CA PHE A 22 4.84 21.85 18.88
C PHE A 22 6.14 22.61 18.67
N ALA A 23 7.21 22.14 19.31
CA ALA A 23 8.55 22.50 18.94
C ALA A 23 8.68 22.14 17.45
N VAL A 24 8.72 23.17 16.59
CA VAL A 24 9.24 23.04 15.24
C VAL A 24 10.70 22.65 15.41
N GLY A 25 10.94 21.34 15.40
CA GLY A 25 12.27 20.79 15.28
C GLY A 25 12.85 21.33 13.98
N ALA A 26 14.05 21.88 14.06
CA ALA A 26 14.80 22.34 12.90
C ALA A 26 14.70 21.32 11.77
N ASP A 27 14.25 21.78 10.61
CA ASP A 27 14.10 21.05 9.36
C ASP A 27 15.46 20.40 9.02
N ALA A 28 15.67 19.18 9.48
CA ALA A 28 16.77 18.36 9.02
C ALA A 28 16.53 18.11 7.52
N PRO A 29 17.54 18.25 6.65
CA PRO A 29 17.35 18.03 5.23
C PRO A 29 16.73 16.64 5.03
N PRO A 30 15.68 16.52 4.19
CA PRO A 30 15.00 15.24 4.01
C PRO A 30 16.05 14.21 3.59
N ALA A 31 16.07 13.08 4.30
CA ALA A 31 16.92 11.96 3.94
C ALA A 31 16.65 11.60 2.48
N LYS A 32 17.71 11.29 1.73
CA LYS A 32 17.54 10.82 0.34
C LYS A 32 16.72 9.54 0.36
N ASP A 33 15.52 9.60 -0.21
CA ASP A 33 14.65 8.43 -0.36
C ASP A 33 15.35 7.37 -1.24
N ASP A 34 15.32 6.09 -0.80
CA ASP A 34 15.82 4.98 -1.61
C ASP A 34 14.95 4.85 -2.88
N PRO A 35 15.53 4.82 -4.10
CA PRO A 35 14.78 4.57 -5.32
C PRO A 35 13.87 3.33 -5.28
N ARG A 36 14.22 2.32 -4.48
CA ARG A 36 13.45 1.08 -4.28
C ARG A 36 12.11 1.32 -3.57
N ASP A 37 12.01 2.38 -2.77
CA ASP A 37 10.79 2.72 -2.01
C ASP A 37 9.78 3.50 -2.85
N LYS A 38 10.17 3.94 -4.05
CA LYS A 38 9.27 4.63 -4.98
C LYS A 38 8.07 3.75 -5.33
N VAL A 39 6.86 4.27 -5.11
CA VAL A 39 5.62 3.58 -5.49
C VAL A 39 5.37 3.71 -6.99
N VAL A 40 5.16 2.57 -7.66
CA VAL A 40 4.81 2.46 -9.08
C VAL A 40 3.50 1.70 -9.21
N CYS A 41 2.56 2.28 -9.95
CA CYS A 41 1.27 1.67 -10.22
C CYS A 41 1.16 1.17 -11.65
N LYS A 42 0.73 -0.07 -11.84
CA LYS A 42 0.48 -0.70 -13.13
C LYS A 42 -1.02 -0.92 -13.31
N THR A 43 -1.54 -0.52 -14.46
CA THR A 43 -2.95 -0.72 -14.82
C THR A 43 -3.09 -1.94 -15.71
N LYS A 44 -4.00 -2.85 -15.38
CA LYS A 44 -4.27 -4.07 -16.15
C LYS A 44 -5.74 -4.15 -16.57
N PRO A 45 -6.02 -4.64 -17.79
CA PRO A 45 -7.37 -5.00 -18.18
C PRO A 45 -7.89 -6.16 -17.32
N GLN A 46 -9.18 -6.19 -17.05
CA GLN A 46 -9.84 -7.31 -16.37
C GLN A 46 -10.70 -8.08 -17.39
N THR A 47 -10.53 -9.39 -17.44
CA THR A 47 -11.36 -10.27 -18.28
C THR A 47 -12.82 -10.14 -17.88
N GLY A 48 -13.72 -10.00 -18.86
CA GLY A 48 -15.16 -9.86 -18.62
C GLY A 48 -15.60 -8.47 -18.13
N SER A 49 -14.71 -7.49 -18.08
CA SER A 49 -15.03 -6.12 -17.69
C SER A 49 -14.43 -5.10 -18.65
N ARG A 50 -15.14 -3.98 -18.89
CA ARG A 50 -14.60 -2.82 -19.60
C ARG A 50 -13.73 -1.94 -18.71
N LEU A 51 -13.82 -2.12 -17.39
CA LEU A 51 -13.04 -1.37 -16.41
C LEU A 51 -11.63 -1.93 -16.30
N ARG A 52 -10.70 -1.09 -15.85
CA ARG A 52 -9.30 -1.47 -15.62
C ARG A 52 -9.01 -1.51 -14.13
N ALA A 53 -8.23 -2.48 -13.70
CA ALA A 53 -7.70 -2.54 -12.35
C ALA A 53 -6.34 -1.85 -12.29
N LYS A 54 -6.04 -1.22 -11.15
CA LYS A 54 -4.75 -0.60 -10.86
C LYS A 54 -4.13 -1.32 -9.66
N THR A 55 -2.88 -1.73 -9.79
CA THR A 55 -2.10 -2.35 -8.72
C THR A 55 -0.87 -1.51 -8.48
N CYS A 56 -0.61 -1.13 -7.23
CA CYS A 56 0.51 -0.28 -6.84
C CYS A 56 1.41 -1.03 -5.86
N HIS A 57 2.71 -1.00 -6.13
CA HIS A 57 3.75 -1.54 -5.26
C HIS A 57 4.98 -0.64 -5.32
N THR A 58 5.89 -0.77 -4.36
CA THR A 58 7.20 -0.13 -4.48
C THR A 58 8.02 -0.76 -5.60
N VAL A 59 9.05 -0.08 -6.09
CA VAL A 59 9.97 -0.64 -7.10
C VAL A 59 10.58 -1.94 -6.59
N GLY A 60 11.06 -1.96 -5.34
CA GLY A 60 11.62 -3.17 -4.74
C GLY A 60 10.63 -4.34 -4.66
N GLN A 61 9.37 -4.07 -4.35
CA GLN A 61 8.32 -5.11 -4.35
C GLN A 61 8.04 -5.65 -5.76
N TRP A 62 8.03 -4.79 -6.78
CA TRP A 62 7.86 -5.25 -8.15
C TRP A 62 9.01 -6.14 -8.64
N GLU A 63 10.23 -5.87 -8.20
CA GLU A 63 11.40 -6.71 -8.48
C GLU A 63 11.23 -8.11 -7.87
N THR A 64 10.84 -8.18 -6.59
CA THR A 64 10.58 -9.45 -5.90
C THR A 64 9.49 -10.25 -6.62
N ILE A 65 8.36 -9.62 -6.95
CA ILE A 65 7.27 -10.27 -7.70
C ILE A 65 7.78 -10.78 -9.06
N ALA A 66 8.59 -9.98 -9.77
CA ALA A 66 9.11 -10.38 -11.07
C ALA A 66 10.04 -11.60 -10.97
N GLU A 67 10.85 -11.69 -9.92
CA GLU A 67 11.74 -12.83 -9.68
C GLU A 67 10.94 -14.10 -9.34
N GLU A 68 9.95 -14.00 -8.45
CA GLU A 68 9.07 -15.13 -8.13
C GLU A 68 8.36 -15.66 -9.38
N MET A 69 7.83 -14.77 -10.22
CA MET A 69 7.18 -15.15 -11.47
C MET A 69 8.15 -15.81 -12.45
N ARG A 70 9.41 -15.35 -12.55
CA ARG A 70 10.44 -15.99 -13.40
C ARG A 70 10.72 -17.41 -12.92
N ARG A 71 10.93 -17.60 -11.61
CA ARG A 71 11.18 -18.92 -11.03
C ARG A 71 10.03 -19.87 -11.31
N THR A 72 8.80 -19.46 -11.02
CA THR A 72 7.61 -20.29 -11.28
C THR A 72 7.44 -20.59 -12.77
N ALA A 73 7.71 -19.63 -13.66
CA ALA A 73 7.62 -19.87 -15.10
C ALA A 73 8.65 -20.93 -15.56
N GLN A 74 9.86 -20.92 -15.01
CA GLN A 74 10.87 -21.94 -15.31
C GLN A 74 10.44 -23.33 -14.85
N GLU A 75 9.82 -23.44 -13.68
CA GLU A 75 9.28 -24.71 -13.17
C GLU A 75 8.14 -25.24 -14.04
N MET A 76 7.27 -24.35 -14.55
CA MET A 76 6.10 -24.72 -15.35
C MET A 76 6.42 -25.09 -16.80
N ASN A 77 7.50 -24.55 -17.38
CA ASN A 77 7.82 -24.76 -18.81
C ASN A 77 8.40 -26.16 -19.12
N GLY A 78 8.68 -26.98 -18.11
CA GLY A 78 9.18 -28.34 -18.29
C GLY A 78 10.55 -28.43 -19.01
N PRO A 79 11.10 -29.63 -19.21
CA PRO A 79 12.30 -29.81 -20.00
C PRO A 79 12.02 -29.53 -21.48
N ALA A 80 13.00 -28.95 -22.18
CA ALA A 80 12.91 -28.74 -23.63
C ALA A 80 12.74 -30.08 -24.35
N ILE A 81 11.68 -30.22 -25.16
CA ILE A 81 11.45 -31.41 -25.99
C ILE A 81 12.38 -31.33 -27.20
N GLU A 82 13.39 -32.21 -27.27
CA GLU A 82 14.19 -32.38 -28.49
C GLU A 82 13.33 -33.05 -29.57
N ILE A 83 12.91 -32.28 -30.57
CA ILE A 83 12.25 -32.84 -31.76
C ILE A 83 13.32 -33.46 -32.66
N ARG A 84 13.53 -34.78 -32.57
CA ARG A 84 14.26 -35.53 -33.61
C ARG A 84 13.50 -35.43 -34.93
N ARG A 85 14.01 -34.63 -35.87
CA ARG A 85 13.60 -34.69 -37.28
C ARG A 85 14.30 -35.90 -37.91
N ASN A 86 13.51 -36.84 -38.41
CA ASN A 86 13.95 -37.94 -39.25
C ASN A 86 14.04 -37.51 -40.71
#